data_AF-A0A962U9A2-F1
#
_entry.id   AF-A0A962U9A2-F1
#
_cell.length_a   1.000
_cell.length_b   1.000
_cell.length_c   1.000
_cell.angle_alpha   90.00
_cell.angle_beta   90.00
_cell.angle_gamma   90.00
#
_symmetry.space_group_name_H-M   'P 1'
#
loop_
_entity.id
_entity.type
_entity.pdbx_description
1 polymer ?
#
loop_
_entity_poly.entity_id
_entity_poly.type
_entity_poly.pdbx_seq_one_letter_code
_entity_poly.pdbx_strand_id
1 'polypeptide(L)'
;MNILNRWRLPLCLLLILGLAACVTNPFAEVPERLTMQLRKFESVVRWGALQKMSLFEKHAEGEVPTMQEGLENVRVTGYELANPLTKIEPLRWGQTVVIDYVLTDRQVVRQIIDHQIWESDDDGVTWYRTTPVPQFR
;
A
#
# COMPACT_ATOMS: atom_id res chain seq x y z
N MET A 1 -21.87 -6.20 57.75
CA MET A 1 -20.87 -6.75 56.81
C MET A 1 -21.39 -6.48 55.39
N ASN A 2 -20.77 -5.54 54.67
CA ASN A 2 -21.40 -4.77 53.58
C ASN A 2 -21.57 -5.56 52.25
N ILE A 3 -22.82 -5.85 51.88
CA ILE A 3 -23.23 -6.55 50.63
C ILE A 3 -22.91 -5.72 49.37
N LEU A 4 -22.73 -4.40 49.51
CA LEU A 4 -22.38 -3.44 48.45
C LEU A 4 -20.99 -3.68 47.81
N ASN A 5 -20.11 -4.49 48.42
CA ASN A 5 -18.76 -4.72 47.90
C ASN A 5 -18.64 -5.97 46.99
N ARG A 6 -19.68 -6.83 46.94
CA ARG A 6 -19.63 -8.12 46.22
C ARG A 6 -19.75 -7.98 44.70
N TRP A 7 -20.27 -6.85 44.22
CA TRP A 7 -20.47 -6.55 42.79
C TRP A 7 -19.43 -5.58 42.21
N ARG A 8 -18.60 -4.95 43.06
CA ARG A 8 -17.57 -3.98 42.61
C ARG A 8 -16.38 -4.67 41.93
N LEU A 9 -15.98 -5.84 42.42
CA LEU A 9 -14.87 -6.64 41.88
C LEU A 9 -15.11 -7.16 40.45
N PRO A 10 -16.25 -7.80 40.12
CA PRO A 10 -16.49 -8.25 38.74
C PRO A 10 -16.69 -7.08 37.76
N LEU A 11 -17.23 -5.94 38.22
CA LEU A 11 -17.39 -4.73 37.40
C LEU A 11 -16.05 -4.09 37.05
N CYS A 12 -15.11 -4.03 38.00
CA CYS A 12 -13.74 -3.57 37.75
C CYS A 12 -12.99 -4.51 36.79
N LEU A 13 -13.17 -5.83 36.93
CA LEU A 13 -12.51 -6.81 36.04
C LEU A 13 -13.03 -6.71 34.59
N LEU A 14 -14.33 -6.48 34.41
CA LEU A 14 -14.95 -6.27 33.10
C LEU A 14 -14.46 -4.97 32.43
N LEU A 15 -14.26 -3.90 33.22
CA LEU A 15 -13.71 -2.62 32.73
C LEU A 15 -12.25 -2.75 32.26
N ILE A 16 -11.44 -3.58 32.94
CA ILE A 16 -10.04 -3.81 32.56
C ILE A 16 -9.95 -4.64 31.27
N LEU A 17 -10.84 -5.62 31.06
CA LEU A 17 -10.87 -6.40 29.83
C LEU A 17 -11.30 -5.57 28.60
N GLY A 18 -12.05 -4.49 28.78
CA GLY A 18 -12.49 -3.61 27.69
C GLY A 18 -11.38 -2.75 27.07
N LEU A 19 -10.22 -2.60 27.74
CA LEU A 19 -9.12 -1.75 27.29
C LEU A 19 -8.15 -2.44 26.31
N ALA A 20 -8.31 -3.74 26.07
CA ALA A 20 -7.54 -4.48 25.06
C ALA A 20 -8.13 -4.35 23.64
N ALA A 21 -9.03 -3.40 23.40
CA ALA A 21 -9.54 -3.09 22.07
C ALA A 21 -8.43 -2.47 21.21
N CYS A 22 -7.91 -3.27 20.27
CA CYS A 22 -7.03 -2.96 19.15
C CYS A 22 -6.58 -1.50 19.00
N VAL A 23 -5.39 -1.18 19.52
CA VAL A 23 -4.63 -0.02 19.06
C VAL A 23 -4.03 -0.37 17.70
N THR A 24 -4.74 -0.06 16.63
CA THR A 24 -4.13 0.09 15.31
C THR A 24 -3.49 1.48 15.30
N ASN A 25 -2.18 1.58 15.50
CA ASN A 25 -1.49 2.88 15.50
C ASN A 25 -1.43 3.42 14.06
N PRO A 26 -2.20 4.47 13.71
CA PRO A 26 -2.17 5.04 12.36
C PRO A 26 -0.87 5.80 12.08
N PHE A 27 -0.05 6.03 13.11
CA PHE A 27 1.24 6.71 13.04
C PHE A 27 2.41 5.75 13.28
N ALA A 28 2.28 4.50 12.81
CA ALA A 28 3.43 3.60 12.80
C ALA A 28 4.58 4.26 12.03
N GLU A 29 5.80 4.19 12.59
CA GLU A 29 6.99 4.71 11.92
C GLU A 29 7.18 3.96 10.60
N VAL A 30 7.16 4.71 9.50
CA VAL A 30 7.31 4.14 8.15
C VAL A 30 8.78 3.82 7.91
N PRO A 31 9.12 2.59 7.49
CA PRO A 31 10.50 2.26 7.13
C PRO A 31 11.04 3.19 6.04
N GLU A 32 12.26 3.72 6.25
CA GLU A 32 12.89 4.64 5.30
C GLU A 32 13.06 4.00 3.90
N ARG A 33 13.47 2.71 3.86
CA ARG A 33 13.64 1.97 2.61
C ARG A 33 12.33 1.78 1.85
N LEU A 34 11.22 1.56 2.57
CA LEU A 34 9.90 1.52 1.95
C LEU A 34 9.56 2.88 1.35
N THR A 35 9.75 3.98 2.10
CA THR A 35 9.52 5.34 1.59
C THR A 35 10.32 5.62 0.32
N MET A 36 11.60 5.23 0.29
CA MET A 36 12.43 5.33 -0.91
C MET A 36 11.86 4.50 -2.07
N GLN A 37 11.41 3.27 -1.81
CA GLN A 37 10.86 2.40 -2.84
C GLN A 37 9.57 2.94 -3.44
N LEU A 38 8.67 3.49 -2.61
CA LEU A 38 7.44 4.15 -3.05
C LEU A 38 7.73 5.36 -3.95
N ARG A 39 8.72 6.20 -3.58
CA ARG A 39 9.14 7.34 -4.40
C ARG A 39 9.73 6.90 -5.74
N LYS A 40 10.49 5.80 -5.77
CA LYS A 40 10.99 5.23 -7.02
C LYS A 40 9.84 4.74 -7.90
N PHE A 41 8.86 4.04 -7.33
CA PHE A 41 7.69 3.58 -8.06
C PHE A 41 6.89 4.75 -8.64
N GLU A 42 6.56 5.74 -7.81
CA GLU A 42 5.87 6.96 -8.25
C GLU A 42 6.64 7.65 -9.38
N SER A 43 7.97 7.79 -9.25
CA SER A 43 8.81 8.38 -10.29
C SER A 43 8.74 7.59 -11.61
N VAL A 44 8.74 6.26 -11.54
CA VAL A 44 8.56 5.40 -12.72
C VAL A 44 7.20 5.61 -13.36
N VAL A 45 6.13 5.68 -12.57
CA VAL A 45 4.76 5.88 -13.07
C VAL A 45 4.60 7.27 -13.69
N ARG A 46 5.13 8.31 -13.06
CA ARG A 46 4.93 9.70 -13.51
C ARG A 46 5.85 10.10 -14.66
N TRP A 47 7.13 9.72 -14.59
CA TRP A 47 8.18 10.29 -15.43
C TRP A 47 9.03 9.26 -16.16
N GLY A 48 8.91 7.98 -15.80
CA GLY A 48 9.77 6.92 -16.27
C GLY A 48 9.19 6.09 -17.42
N ALA A 49 9.91 5.02 -17.74
CA ALA A 49 9.41 3.97 -18.61
C ALA A 49 8.41 3.11 -17.84
N LEU A 50 7.10 3.28 -18.12
CA LEU A 50 6.00 2.56 -17.47
C LEU A 50 6.20 1.03 -17.47
N GLN A 51 6.89 0.49 -18.46
CA GLN A 51 7.23 -0.94 -18.54
C GLN A 51 8.03 -1.42 -17.33
N LYS A 52 8.76 -0.53 -16.65
CA LYS A 52 9.56 -0.83 -15.46
C LYS A 52 8.75 -0.99 -14.18
N MET A 53 7.44 -0.72 -14.19
CA MET A 53 6.60 -0.96 -13.02
C MET A 53 6.68 -2.41 -12.55
N SER A 54 6.80 -3.36 -13.48
CA SER A 54 6.89 -4.79 -13.16
C SER A 54 8.13 -5.16 -12.35
N LEU A 55 9.18 -4.32 -12.34
CA LEU A 55 10.38 -4.53 -11.51
C LEU A 55 10.13 -4.36 -10.01
N PHE A 56 8.99 -3.76 -9.64
CA PHE A 56 8.62 -3.58 -8.24
C PHE A 56 7.79 -4.74 -7.73
N GLU A 57 7.22 -5.56 -8.61
CA GLU A 57 6.42 -6.71 -8.20
C GLU A 57 7.28 -7.81 -7.59
N LYS A 58 6.67 -8.56 -6.66
CA LYS A 58 7.25 -9.79 -6.13
C LYS A 58 7.06 -10.89 -7.17
N HIS A 59 8.16 -11.41 -7.69
CA HIS A 59 8.18 -12.54 -8.63
C HIS A 59 8.74 -13.78 -7.95
N ALA A 60 8.28 -14.97 -8.35
CA ALA A 60 8.94 -16.20 -7.95
C ALA A 60 10.35 -16.30 -8.56
N GLU A 61 11.24 -17.07 -7.94
CA GLU A 61 12.57 -17.29 -8.52
C GLU A 61 12.45 -17.91 -9.93
N GLY A 62 13.10 -17.27 -10.90
CA GLY A 62 13.07 -17.68 -12.31
C GLY A 62 11.83 -17.24 -13.10
N GLU A 63 10.87 -16.57 -12.46
CA GLU A 63 9.73 -15.97 -13.15
C GLU A 63 10.17 -14.70 -13.90
N VAL A 64 9.79 -14.62 -15.18
CA VAL A 64 10.04 -13.45 -16.02
C VAL A 64 8.87 -12.49 -15.87
N PRO A 65 9.09 -11.22 -15.47
CA PRO A 65 8.01 -10.26 -15.32
C PRO A 65 7.25 -10.08 -16.64
N THR A 66 5.93 -10.22 -16.59
CA THR A 66 5.09 -9.95 -17.76
C THR A 66 5.05 -8.44 -17.98
N MET A 67 5.51 -7.97 -19.15
CA MET A 67 5.42 -6.56 -19.51
C MET A 67 4.06 -6.26 -20.12
N GLN A 68 3.40 -5.21 -19.61
CA GLN A 68 2.18 -4.71 -20.23
C GLN A 68 2.50 -4.05 -21.58
N GLU A 69 1.76 -4.43 -22.62
CA GLU A 69 1.83 -3.84 -23.96
C GLU A 69 1.04 -2.53 -24.06
N GLY A 70 1.35 -1.69 -25.06
CA GLY A 70 0.57 -0.49 -25.36
C GLY A 70 0.87 0.71 -24.45
N LEU A 71 1.85 0.60 -23.55
CA LEU A 71 2.24 1.66 -22.62
C LEU A 71 2.87 2.88 -23.30
N GLU A 72 3.35 2.74 -24.53
CA GLU A 72 3.82 3.85 -25.37
C GLU A 72 2.72 4.85 -25.73
N ASN A 73 1.46 4.42 -25.69
CA ASN A 73 0.30 5.26 -25.94
C ASN A 73 -0.25 5.92 -24.66
N VAL A 74 0.40 5.72 -23.52
CA VAL A 74 -0.06 6.20 -22.22
C VAL A 74 0.80 7.37 -21.78
N ARG A 75 0.14 8.48 -21.42
CA ARG A 75 0.78 9.60 -20.72
C ARG A 75 0.11 9.82 -19.38
N VAL A 76 0.83 9.55 -18.29
CA VAL A 76 0.36 9.88 -16.94
C VAL A 76 0.36 11.39 -16.74
N THR A 77 -0.73 11.91 -16.20
CA THR A 77 -0.95 13.33 -15.92
C THR A 77 -1.16 13.61 -14.44
N GLY A 78 -1.54 12.61 -13.65
CA GLY A 78 -1.77 12.71 -12.21
C GLY A 78 -1.35 11.45 -11.47
N TYR A 79 -0.89 11.63 -10.23
CA TYR A 79 -0.61 10.56 -9.28
C TYR A 79 -0.83 11.14 -7.89
N GLU A 80 -1.91 10.73 -7.24
CA GLU A 80 -2.38 11.30 -5.98
C GLU A 80 -2.63 10.20 -4.94
N LEU A 81 -2.20 10.43 -3.69
CA LEU A 81 -2.49 9.52 -2.59
C LEU A 81 -3.95 9.70 -2.15
N ALA A 82 -4.82 8.76 -2.52
CA ALA A 82 -6.20 8.72 -2.04
C ALA A 82 -6.28 8.21 -0.60
N ASN A 83 -5.48 7.18 -0.27
CA ASN A 83 -5.27 6.73 1.10
C ASN A 83 -3.76 6.70 1.39
N PRO A 84 -3.30 7.33 2.48
CA PRO A 84 -1.89 7.35 2.83
C PRO A 84 -1.40 5.95 3.20
N LEU A 85 -0.07 5.80 3.16
CA LEU A 85 0.59 4.56 3.54
C LEU A 85 0.27 4.18 4.99
N THR A 86 -0.30 3.00 5.16
CA THR A 86 -0.79 2.48 6.44
C THR A 86 -0.19 1.10 6.70
N LYS A 87 0.23 0.85 7.94
CA LYS A 87 0.75 -0.46 8.35
C LYS A 87 -0.39 -1.46 8.47
N ILE A 88 -0.27 -2.60 7.78
CA ILE A 88 -1.23 -3.71 7.84
C ILE A 88 -0.74 -4.74 8.87
N GLU A 89 0.51 -5.19 8.69
CA GLU A 89 1.20 -6.18 9.53
C GLU A 89 2.68 -5.77 9.68
N PRO A 90 3.48 -6.41 10.55
CA PRO A 90 4.93 -6.29 10.47
C PRO A 90 5.40 -6.58 9.03
N LEU A 91 6.28 -5.73 8.50
CA LEU A 91 6.81 -5.85 7.14
C LEU A 91 5.77 -5.82 6.01
N ARG A 92 4.54 -5.33 6.27
CA ARG A 92 3.46 -5.24 5.28
C ARG A 92 2.68 -3.94 5.40
N TRP A 93 2.61 -3.20 4.31
CA TRP A 93 2.02 -1.86 4.25
C TRP A 93 1.13 -1.70 3.04
N GLY A 94 0.08 -0.90 3.16
CA GLY A 94 -0.86 -0.62 2.08
C GLY A 94 -1.04 0.87 1.83
N GLN A 95 -1.24 1.25 0.58
CA GLN A 95 -1.71 2.59 0.21
C GLN A 95 -2.69 2.51 -0.97
N THR A 96 -3.44 3.58 -1.21
CA THR A 96 -4.29 3.69 -2.41
C THR A 96 -3.92 4.95 -3.16
N VAL A 97 -3.72 4.80 -4.46
CA VAL A 97 -3.31 5.88 -5.35
C VAL A 97 -4.34 6.06 -6.44
N VAL A 98 -4.61 7.31 -6.80
CA VAL A 98 -5.35 7.67 -7.99
C VAL A 98 -4.35 8.10 -9.07
N ILE A 99 -4.42 7.45 -10.23
CA ILE A 99 -3.55 7.72 -11.37
C ILE A 99 -4.41 8.23 -12.52
N ASP A 100 -4.19 9.49 -12.90
CA ASP A 100 -4.81 10.08 -14.08
C ASP A 100 -3.87 9.96 -15.27
N TYR A 101 -4.41 9.60 -16.43
CA TYR A 101 -3.63 9.45 -17.65
C TYR A 101 -4.45 9.78 -18.89
N VAL A 102 -3.75 10.00 -19.99
CA VAL A 102 -4.32 10.21 -21.32
C VAL A 102 -3.83 9.13 -22.26
N LEU A 103 -4.74 8.58 -23.04
CA LEU A 103 -4.42 7.79 -24.23
C LEU A 103 -4.07 8.74 -25.37
N THR A 104 -2.81 8.75 -25.81
CA THR A 104 -2.29 9.80 -26.69
C THR A 104 -2.82 9.75 -28.12
N ASP A 105 -3.19 8.56 -28.60
CA ASP A 105 -3.80 8.28 -29.91
C ASP A 105 -5.18 8.93 -30.06
N ARG A 106 -5.96 8.96 -28.98
CA ARG A 106 -7.37 9.38 -28.97
C ARG A 106 -7.66 10.59 -28.09
N GLN A 107 -6.65 11.11 -27.39
CA GLN A 107 -6.76 12.25 -26.45
C GLN A 107 -7.84 12.01 -25.36
N VAL A 108 -8.00 10.75 -24.93
CA VAL A 108 -9.01 10.37 -23.93
C VAL A 108 -8.39 10.37 -22.54
N VAL A 109 -8.94 11.18 -21.64
CA VAL A 109 -8.57 11.19 -20.21
C VAL A 109 -9.21 9.99 -19.53
N ARG A 110 -8.43 9.31 -18.70
CA ARG A 110 -8.85 8.15 -17.90
C ARG A 110 -8.20 8.20 -16.52
N GLN A 111 -8.75 7.40 -15.63
CA GLN A 111 -8.35 7.32 -14.25
C GLN A 111 -8.30 5.85 -13.82
N ILE A 112 -7.29 5.49 -13.03
CA ILE A 112 -7.16 4.19 -12.38
C ILE A 112 -7.03 4.41 -10.88
N ILE A 113 -7.77 3.63 -10.10
CA ILE A 113 -7.55 3.50 -8.66
C ILE A 113 -6.64 2.30 -8.44
N ASP A 114 -5.44 2.58 -7.95
CA ASP A 114 -4.38 1.61 -7.73
C ASP A 114 -4.27 1.27 -6.24
N HIS A 115 -4.73 0.08 -5.87
CA HIS A 115 -4.58 -0.45 -4.52
C HIS A 115 -3.23 -1.16 -4.41
N GLN A 116 -2.34 -0.64 -3.58
CA GLN A 116 -0.96 -1.11 -3.49
C GLN A 116 -0.73 -1.80 -2.15
N ILE A 117 -0.20 -3.02 -2.20
CA ILE A 117 0.32 -3.72 -1.02
C ILE A 117 1.82 -3.95 -1.21
N TRP A 118 2.58 -3.60 -0.19
CA TRP A 118 4.04 -3.67 -0.16
C TRP A 118 4.48 -4.58 0.98
N GLU A 119 5.33 -5.53 0.68
CA GLU A 119 5.85 -6.54 1.61
C GLU A 119 7.38 -6.65 1.52
N SER A 120 7.99 -7.05 2.63
CA SER A 120 9.41 -7.38 2.72
C SER A 120 9.58 -8.74 3.37
N ASP A 121 10.41 -9.59 2.75
CA ASP A 121 10.75 -10.92 3.26
C ASP A 121 12.11 -10.95 3.99
N ASP A 122 12.84 -9.83 3.97
CA ASP A 122 14.23 -9.71 4.40
C ASP A 122 14.40 -8.62 5.48
N ASP A 123 13.44 -8.57 6.41
CA ASP A 123 13.43 -7.66 7.56
C ASP A 123 13.51 -6.16 7.18
N GLY A 124 12.79 -5.79 6.12
CA GLY A 124 12.67 -4.41 5.64
C GLY A 124 13.83 -3.93 4.78
N VAL A 125 14.76 -4.83 4.41
CA VAL A 125 15.91 -4.53 3.54
C VAL A 125 15.43 -4.23 2.12
N THR A 126 14.52 -5.04 1.59
CA THR A 126 13.95 -4.93 0.25
C THR A 126 12.43 -4.98 0.32
N TRP A 127 11.79 -4.14 -0.49
CA TRP A 127 10.33 -4.01 -0.52
C TRP A 127 9.81 -4.27 -1.92
N TYR A 128 8.83 -5.18 -1.98
CA TYR A 128 8.17 -5.60 -3.20
C TYR A 128 6.68 -5.32 -3.12
N ARG A 129 6.09 -5.09 -4.29
CA ARG A 129 4.65 -4.97 -4.45
C ARG A 129 4.05 -6.35 -4.65
N THR A 130 3.05 -6.73 -3.85
CA THR A 130 2.38 -8.05 -3.97
C THR A 130 1.07 -7.99 -4.73
N THR A 131 0.50 -6.79 -4.90
CA THR A 131 -0.58 -6.53 -5.85
C THR A 131 -0.02 -6.28 -7.25
N PRO A 132 -0.69 -6.73 -8.31
CA PRO A 132 -0.29 -6.43 -9.68
C PRO A 132 -0.20 -4.92 -9.97
N VAL A 133 0.67 -4.53 -10.89
CA VAL A 133 0.77 -3.15 -11.40
C VAL A 133 -0.50 -2.73 -12.15
N PRO A 134 -0.84 -1.42 -12.13
CA PRO A 134 -2.07 -0.92 -12.74
C PRO A 134 -2.07 -1.18 -14.25
N GLN A 135 -3.24 -1.55 -14.76
CA GLN A 135 -3.45 -1.87 -16.17
C GLN A 135 -4.02 -0.65 -16.91
N PHE A 136 -3.18 0.04 -17.67
CA PHE A 136 -3.62 1.14 -18.55
C PHE A 136 -4.36 0.63 -19.79
N ARG A 137 -5.57 1.12 -20.02
CA ARG A 137 -6.43 0.72 -21.15
C ARG A 137 -7.26 1.88 -21.67
#